data_AF-A0A1I6QIR0-F1
#
_entry.id   AF-A0A1I6QIR0-F1
#
_cell.length_a   1.000
_cell.length_b   1.000
_cell.length_c   1.000
_cell.angle_alpha   90.00
_cell.angle_beta   90.00
_cell.angle_gamma   90.00
#
_symmetry.space_group_name_H-M   'P 1'
#
loop_
_entity.id
_entity.type
_entity.pdbx_description
1 polymer ?
#
loop_
_entity_poly.entity_id
_entity_poly.type
_entity_poly.pdbx_seq_one_letter_code
_entity_poly.pdbx_strand_id
1 'polypeptide(L)' 'MAIRKLRNIDGSGGVMLPKDDLRRDGMVDADGEIKDATITVDRVDDGEYRIKAVDPDDL' A
#
# COMPACT_ATOMS: atom_id res chain seq x y z
N MET A 1 -4.02 13.46 -8.63
CA MET A 1 -3.55 12.06 -8.71
C MET A 1 -2.15 12.05 -9.29
N ALA A 2 -1.26 11.24 -8.73
CA ALA A 2 0.04 10.98 -9.32
C ALA A 2 0.01 9.64 -10.05
N ILE A 3 0.45 9.59 -11.31
CA ILE A 3 0.54 8.35 -12.08
C ILE A 3 1.79 7.59 -11.62
N ARG A 4 1.64 6.30 -11.35
CA ARG A 4 2.76 5.43 -10.96
C ARG A 4 2.82 4.20 -11.85
N LYS A 5 4.02 3.66 -12.01
CA LYS A 5 4.27 2.48 -12.84
C LYS A 5 3.89 1.22 -12.06
N LEU A 6 3.06 0.37 -12.67
CA LEU A 6 2.86 -1.02 -12.24
C LEU A 6 4.14 -1.82 -12.53
N ARG A 7 4.64 -2.55 -11.54
CA ARG A 7 5.81 -3.42 -11.66
C ARG A 7 5.42 -4.88 -11.51
N ASN A 8 6.12 -5.77 -12.20
CA ASN A 8 6.04 -7.19 -11.93
C ASN A 8 6.88 -7.49 -10.68
N ILE A 9 6.26 -8.12 -9.68
CA ILE A 9 6.89 -8.64 -8.47
C ILE A 9 6.49 -10.10 -8.39
N ASP A 10 7.37 -10.99 -8.85
CA ASP A 10 7.19 -12.45 -8.82
C ASP A 10 5.82 -12.93 -9.37
N GLY A 11 5.41 -12.35 -10.50
CA GLY A 11 4.13 -12.69 -11.16
C GLY A 11 2.92 -11.91 -10.64
N SER A 12 3.10 -11.09 -9.61
CA SER A 12 2.09 -10.15 -9.11
C SER A 12 2.33 -8.72 -9.61
N GLY A 13 1.26 -7.93 -9.71
CA GLY A 13 1.34 -6.51 -10.04
C GLY A 13 1.53 -5.66 -8.78
N GLY A 14 2.65 -4.96 -8.65
CA GLY A 14 2.95 -4.08 -7.53
C GLY A 14 2.99 -2.60 -7.93
N VAL A 15 2.53 -1.73 -7.04
CA VAL A 15 2.69 -0.27 -7.14
C VAL A 15 3.48 0.25 -5.95
N MET A 16 4.38 1.21 -6.18
CA MET A 16 5.11 1.84 -5.09
C MET A 16 4.26 2.95 -4.46
N LEU A 17 4.10 2.91 -3.14
CA LEU A 17 3.57 4.02 -2.35
C LEU A 17 4.73 4.91 -1.90
N PRO A 18 4.61 6.25 -1.91
CA PRO A 18 5.69 7.14 -1.52
C PRO A 18 5.82 7.06 -0.02
N LYS A 19 7.07 7.08 0.42
CA LYS A 19 7.41 6.96 1.82
C LYS A 19 6.77 8.04 2.69
N ASP A 20 6.56 9.24 2.14
CA ASP A 20 5.93 10.35 2.87
C ASP A 20 4.42 10.13 3.11
N ASP A 21 3.69 9.56 2.14
CA ASP A 21 2.29 9.18 2.33
C ASP A 21 2.21 8.08 3.40
N LEU A 22 3.06 7.04 3.27
CA LEU A 22 3.13 5.95 4.25
C LEU A 22 3.49 6.44 5.66
N ARG A 23 4.39 7.43 5.78
CA ARG A 23 4.74 8.04 7.06
C ARG A 23 3.56 8.77 7.66
N ARG A 24 2.80 9.53 6.85
CA ARG A 24 1.58 10.20 7.28
C ARG A 24 0.54 9.20 7.81
N ASP A 25 0.49 8.03 7.21
CA ASP A 25 -0.44 6.95 7.56
C ASP A 25 0.09 6.04 8.69
N GLY A 26 1.23 6.37 9.32
CA GLY A 26 1.79 5.62 10.46
C GLY A 26 2.53 4.32 10.10
N MET A 27 2.67 4.05 8.80
CA MET A 27 3.29 2.83 8.23
C MET A 27 4.82 2.92 8.15
N VAL A 28 5.41 4.00 8.65
CA VAL A 28 6.86 4.17 8.78
C VAL A 28 7.20 4.29 10.26
N ASP A 29 8.24 3.59 10.72
CA ASP A 29 8.70 3.65 12.10
C ASP A 29 9.60 4.86 12.40
N ALA A 30 10.11 4.92 13.63
CA ALA A 30 10.96 6.02 14.10
C ALA A 30 12.34 6.05 13.42
N ASP A 31 12.84 4.88 13.00
CA ASP A 31 14.09 4.74 12.25
C ASP A 31 13.90 5.10 10.76
N GLY A 32 12.64 5.29 10.36
CA GLY A 32 12.26 5.63 9.02
C GLY A 32 12.07 4.41 8.14
N GLU A 33 11.98 3.20 8.67
CA GLU A 33 11.72 2.00 7.88
C GLU A 33 10.21 1.77 7.69
N ILE A 34 9.84 1.19 6.54
CA ILE A 34 8.45 0.84 6.28
C ILE A 34 8.14 -0.41 7.08
N LYS A 35 7.12 -0.34 7.93
CA LYS A 35 6.67 -1.47 8.76
C LYS A 35 5.91 -2.48 7.90
N ASP A 36 5.96 -3.74 8.31
CA ASP A 36 5.03 -4.74 7.80
C ASP A 36 3.61 -4.37 8.22
N ALA A 37 2.67 -4.41 7.28
CA ALA A 37 1.27 -4.08 7.51
C ALA A 37 0.36 -5.00 6.69
N THR A 38 -0.78 -5.36 7.26
CA THR A 38 -1.84 -6.06 6.54
C THR A 38 -2.65 -5.03 5.75
N ILE A 39 -2.87 -5.31 4.47
CA ILE A 39 -3.60 -4.43 3.54
C ILE A 39 -4.66 -5.24 2.80
N THR A 40 -5.86 -4.68 2.68
CA THR A 40 -6.88 -5.21 1.76
C THR A 40 -6.67 -4.61 0.37
N VAL A 41 -6.96 -5.42 -0.65
CA VAL A 41 -6.97 -4.99 -2.05
C VAL A 41 -8.29 -5.44 -2.66
N ASP A 42 -9.19 -4.49 -2.86
CA ASP A 42 -10.52 -4.74 -3.41
C ASP A 42 -10.59 -4.20 -4.84
N ARG A 43 -10.97 -5.05 -5.81
CA ARG A 43 -11.29 -4.58 -7.15
C ARG A 43 -12.69 -3.95 -7.11
N VAL A 44 -12.75 -2.64 -7.38
CA VAL A 44 -13.99 -1.86 -7.28
C VAL A 44 -14.60 -1.55 -8.64
N ASP A 45 -13.80 -1.59 -9.71
CA ASP A 45 -14.25 -1.41 -11.10
C ASP A 45 -13.25 -2.04 -12.10
N ASP A 46 -13.45 -1.80 -13.39
CA ASP A 46 -12.55 -2.19 -14.47
C ASP A 46 -11.21 -1.45 -14.39
N GLY A 47 -10.19 -2.17 -13.93
CA GLY A 47 -8.85 -1.64 -13.74
C GLY A 47 -8.69 -0.77 -12.50
N GLU A 48 -9.74 -0.61 -11.68
CA GLU A 48 -9.72 0.18 -10.46
C GLU A 48 -9.66 -0.72 -9.22
N TYR A 49 -8.70 -0.40 -8.36
CA TYR A 49 -8.45 -1.11 -7.10
C TYR A 49 -8.43 -0.13 -5.95
N ARG A 50 -9.13 -0.48 -4.87
CA ARG A 50 -9.06 0.20 -3.59
C ARG A 50 -8.12 -0.57 -2.67
N ILE A 51 -7.14 0.13 -2.12
CA ILE A 51 -6.18 -0.42 -1.16
C ILE A 51 -6.43 0.26 0.18
N LYS A 52 -6.52 -0.52 1.26
CA LYS A 52 -6.72 0.00 2.61
C LYS A 52 -5.84 -0.75 3.59
N ALA A 53 -5.16 -0.04 4.49
CA ALA A 53 -4.51 -0.67 5.64
C ALA A 53 -5.56 -1.26 6.59
N VAL A 54 -5.25 -2.42 7.14
CA VAL A 54 -6.04 -3.07 8.19
C VAL A 54 -5.34 -2.82 9.51
N ASP A 55 -6.11 -2.37 10.50
CA ASP A 55 -5.60 -2.31 11.86
C ASP A 55 -5.47 -3.76 12.37
N PRO A 56 -4.33 -4.20 12.90
CA PRO A 56 -4.21 -5.52 13.52
C PRO A 56 -5.25 -5.77 14.63
N ASP A 57 -5.77 -4.72 15.26
CA ASP A 57 -6.86 -4.83 16.26
C ASP A 57 -8.24 -5.11 15.63
N ASP A 58 -8.39 -4.95 14.31
CA ASP A 58 -9.62 -5.23 13.54
C ASP A 58 -9.65 -6.66 12.93
N LEU A 59 -8.64 -7.50 13.21
CA LEU A 59 -8.47 -8.86 12.66
C LEU A 59 -8.94 -9.99 13.59
#